data_AF-A0A7K0PA76-F1
#
_entry.id   AF-A0A7K0PA76-F1
#
_cell.length_a   1.000
_cell.length_b   1.000
_cell.length_c   1.000
_cell.angle_alpha   90.00
_cell.angle_beta   90.00
_cell.angle_gamma   90.00
#
_symmetry.space_group_name_H-M   'P 1'
#
loop_
_entity.id
_entity.type
_entity.pdbx_description
1 polymer ?
#
loop_
_entity_poly.entity_id
_entity_poly.type
_entity_poly.pdbx_seq_one_letter_code
_entity_poly.pdbx_strand_id
1 'polypeptide(L)'
;MSTLHDAPGAAVVPGWDAVVLAGLAAGDAFATRAAEHRALRAVAAGDLGLGRVLDGHRNALERLLRHRPEDVAGEDRAAAASGTVPHGVWGADPRGDEGEPASIDAGGATVSGTKVFCSGAGLVRRALVLVRREDRPAESVCVLLDVADPDRAVVDRGWWRGDVLRSSASHRVRLDRAPVLATLRSADDGRSALLTEPWFGGDALRTAVTWAGALDHVVDGTTAAVRARPVSDAEAALLARAHAARASVDLWLDHAVHVLEQDPASAPRTILLARLEVTERCREALRACAELTGSHPMAVDDDVARARAELDLLLLQHRLTPAAVRVGHALREEGR
;
A
#
# COMPACT_ATOMS: atom_id res chain seq x y z
N MET A 1 -22.58 -5.87 -20.82
CA MET A 1 -21.99 -7.19 -20.53
C MET A 1 -20.77 -7.40 -21.40
N SER A 2 -19.65 -6.74 -21.08
CA SER A 2 -18.35 -7.07 -21.68
C SER A 2 -17.56 -7.84 -20.62
N THR A 3 -17.58 -9.16 -20.74
CA THR A 3 -16.67 -10.03 -20.01
C THR A 3 -15.32 -9.96 -20.71
N LEU A 4 -14.49 -8.99 -20.31
CA LEU A 4 -13.04 -9.10 -20.49
C LEU A 4 -12.58 -10.23 -19.56
N HIS A 5 -12.69 -11.46 -20.06
CA HIS A 5 -11.91 -12.57 -19.56
C HIS A 5 -10.45 -12.20 -19.77
N ASP A 6 -9.65 -12.22 -18.71
CA ASP A 6 -8.20 -12.15 -18.78
C ASP A 6 -7.71 -13.09 -19.88
N ALA A 7 -6.95 -12.57 -20.83
CA ALA A 7 -6.31 -13.41 -21.83
C ALA A 7 -5.45 -14.46 -21.10
N PRO A 8 -5.59 -15.76 -21.39
CA PRO A 8 -4.77 -16.79 -20.77
C PRO A 8 -3.29 -16.50 -21.10
N GLY A 9 -2.52 -16.12 -20.07
CA GLY A 9 -1.10 -15.77 -20.17
C GLY A 9 -0.72 -14.35 -19.73
N ALA A 10 -1.66 -13.45 -19.41
CA ALA A 10 -1.32 -12.15 -18.84
C ALA A 10 -0.73 -12.30 -17.42
N ALA A 11 0.40 -11.63 -17.15
CA ALA A 11 1.00 -11.60 -15.82
C ALA A 11 0.03 -10.96 -14.82
N VAL A 12 -0.21 -11.64 -13.70
CA VAL A 12 -1.18 -11.19 -12.67
C VAL A 12 -0.84 -9.81 -12.14
N VAL A 13 0.45 -9.51 -11.99
CA VAL A 13 1.00 -8.19 -11.64
C VAL A 13 2.11 -7.89 -12.64
N PRO A 14 1.84 -7.14 -13.72
CA PRO A 14 2.85 -6.78 -14.71
C PRO A 14 4.04 -6.06 -14.06
N GLY A 15 5.26 -6.39 -14.47
CA GLY A 15 6.49 -5.76 -13.99
C GLY A 15 7.06 -6.31 -12.69
N TRP A 16 6.39 -7.23 -12.00
CA TRP A 16 6.93 -7.86 -10.78
C TRP A 16 8.26 -8.57 -11.02
N ASP A 17 8.43 -9.27 -12.14
CA ASP A 17 9.69 -9.94 -12.48
C ASP A 17 10.85 -8.94 -12.60
N ALA A 18 10.60 -7.73 -13.11
CA ALA A 18 11.61 -6.67 -13.17
C ALA A 18 11.99 -6.16 -11.78
N VAL A 19 11.04 -6.09 -10.84
CA VAL A 19 11.30 -5.76 -9.42
C VAL A 19 12.22 -6.80 -8.78
N VAL A 20 11.96 -8.09 -9.05
CA VAL A 20 12.81 -9.19 -8.55
C VAL A 20 14.20 -9.15 -9.19
N LEU A 21 14.28 -9.00 -10.53
CA LEU A 21 15.55 -8.92 -11.25
C LEU A 21 16.41 -7.72 -10.83
N ALA A 22 15.77 -6.59 -10.49
CA ALA A 22 16.45 -5.42 -9.95
C ALA A 22 16.84 -5.56 -8.47
N GLY A 23 16.52 -6.69 -7.82
CA GLY A 23 16.83 -6.97 -6.42
C GLY A 23 15.97 -6.21 -5.41
N LEU A 24 14.95 -5.47 -5.84
CA LEU A 24 14.16 -4.59 -4.98
C LEU A 24 13.25 -5.36 -4.00
N ALA A 25 12.96 -6.62 -4.33
CA ALA A 25 12.18 -7.52 -3.48
C ALA A 25 13.03 -8.19 -2.38
N ALA A 26 14.37 -8.17 -2.45
CA ALA A 26 15.22 -8.86 -1.47
C ALA A 26 15.18 -8.20 -0.08
N GLY A 27 15.30 -8.98 1.00
CA GLY A 27 15.22 -8.46 2.37
C GLY A 27 16.29 -7.41 2.70
N ASP A 28 17.45 -7.51 2.06
CA ASP A 28 18.62 -6.64 2.18
C ASP A 28 18.76 -5.62 1.03
N ALA A 29 17.73 -5.49 0.16
CA ALA A 29 17.75 -4.62 -1.02
C ALA A 29 18.17 -3.16 -0.75
N PHE A 30 17.94 -2.66 0.47
CA PHE A 30 18.18 -1.28 0.84
C PHE A 30 18.93 -1.16 2.17
N ALA A 31 20.05 -0.43 2.13
CA ALA A 31 20.83 -0.12 3.32
C ALA A 31 20.13 0.89 4.26
N THR A 32 19.28 1.76 3.72
CA THR A 32 18.55 2.78 4.49
C THR A 32 17.08 2.87 4.07
N ARG A 33 16.23 3.35 4.98
CA ARG A 33 14.81 3.58 4.68
C ARG A 33 14.63 4.63 3.59
N ALA A 34 15.46 5.67 3.58
CA ALA A 34 15.47 6.67 2.52
C ALA A 34 15.80 6.08 1.13
N ALA A 35 16.70 5.10 1.04
CA ALA A 35 16.98 4.40 -0.22
C ALA A 35 15.78 3.56 -0.67
N GLU A 36 15.16 2.82 0.26
CA GLU A 36 13.93 2.06 0.01
C GLU A 36 12.80 2.96 -0.50
N HIS A 37 12.56 4.10 0.16
CA HIS A 37 11.50 5.03 -0.22
C HIS A 37 11.74 5.65 -1.60
N ARG A 38 12.97 6.03 -1.94
CA ARG A 38 13.27 6.53 -3.29
C ARG A 38 13.01 5.48 -4.37
N ALA A 39 13.40 4.23 -4.14
CA ALA A 39 13.14 3.14 -5.08
C ALA A 39 11.63 2.85 -5.20
N LEU A 40 10.91 2.77 -4.08
CA LEU A 40 9.46 2.56 -4.07
C LEU A 40 8.73 3.68 -4.81
N ARG A 41 9.11 4.94 -4.55
CA ARG A 41 8.56 6.12 -5.24
C ARG A 41 8.77 6.05 -6.75
N ALA A 42 9.98 5.67 -7.19
CA ALA A 42 10.29 5.51 -8.60
C ALA A 42 9.47 4.39 -9.25
N VAL A 43 9.28 3.25 -8.58
CA VAL A 43 8.40 2.16 -9.06
C VAL A 43 6.96 2.65 -9.17
N ALA A 44 6.45 3.34 -8.14
CA ALA A 44 5.08 3.87 -8.14
C ALA A 44 4.85 4.98 -9.18
N ALA A 45 5.88 5.76 -9.52
CA ALA A 45 5.84 6.74 -10.60
C ALA A 45 5.79 6.09 -11.99
N GLY A 46 6.33 4.89 -12.15
CA GLY A 46 6.20 4.10 -13.38
C GLY A 46 4.85 3.39 -13.47
N ASP A 47 4.44 2.73 -12.39
CA ASP A 47 3.14 2.07 -12.26
C ASP A 47 2.70 2.02 -10.79
N LEU A 48 1.60 2.72 -10.49
CA LEU A 48 1.11 2.86 -9.11
C LEU A 48 0.67 1.51 -8.51
N GLY A 49 0.06 0.64 -9.32
CA GLY A 49 -0.36 -0.67 -8.85
C GLY A 49 0.81 -1.61 -8.54
N LEU A 50 1.88 -1.58 -9.34
CA LEU A 50 3.12 -2.29 -9.04
C LEU A 50 3.79 -1.74 -7.77
N GLY A 51 3.85 -0.41 -7.63
CA GLY A 51 4.31 0.24 -6.41
C GLY A 51 3.54 -0.23 -5.18
N ARG A 52 2.21 -0.36 -5.30
CA ARG A 52 1.34 -0.84 -4.23
C ARG A 52 1.57 -2.31 -3.85
N VAL A 53 1.97 -3.15 -4.80
CA VAL A 53 2.35 -4.54 -4.50
C VAL A 53 3.71 -4.59 -3.81
N LEU A 54 4.68 -3.79 -4.31
CA LEU A 54 6.00 -3.68 -3.70
C LEU A 54 5.93 -3.13 -2.26
N ASP A 55 5.12 -2.10 -1.99
CA ASP A 55 4.99 -1.60 -0.62
C ASP A 55 4.44 -2.67 0.34
N GLY A 56 3.45 -3.45 -0.08
CA GLY A 56 2.88 -4.54 0.70
C GLY A 56 3.89 -5.66 0.93
N HIS A 57 4.72 -5.93 -0.07
CA HIS A 57 5.83 -6.85 0.06
C HIS A 57 6.86 -6.38 1.10
N ARG A 58 7.32 -5.11 1.01
CA ARG A 58 8.27 -4.53 1.97
C ARG A 58 7.70 -4.52 3.39
N ASN A 59 6.42 -4.23 3.54
CA ASN A 59 5.69 -4.30 4.81
C ASN A 59 5.74 -5.71 5.40
N ALA A 60 5.49 -6.75 4.59
CA ALA A 60 5.60 -8.13 5.05
C ALA A 60 7.01 -8.50 5.47
N LEU A 61 8.02 -8.17 4.65
CA LEU A 61 9.42 -8.47 4.98
C LEU A 61 9.87 -7.79 6.28
N GLU A 62 9.46 -6.55 6.52
CA GLU A 62 9.80 -5.85 7.75
C GLU A 62 9.26 -6.58 8.99
N ARG A 63 8.06 -7.17 8.90
CA ARG A 63 7.49 -7.99 9.98
C ARG A 63 8.27 -9.28 10.19
N LEU A 64 8.55 -10.00 9.11
CA LEU A 64 9.14 -11.34 9.16
C LEU A 64 10.64 -11.32 9.48
N LEU A 65 11.35 -10.25 9.11
CA LEU A 65 12.81 -10.19 9.22
C LEU A 65 13.29 -9.27 10.35
N ARG A 66 12.48 -8.30 10.80
CA ARG A 66 12.90 -7.29 11.77
C ARG A 66 12.01 -7.21 13.00
N HIS A 67 10.69 -7.18 12.84
CA HIS A 67 9.78 -7.02 13.98
C HIS A 67 9.64 -8.31 14.79
N ARG A 68 9.24 -9.41 14.14
CA ARG A 68 8.92 -10.70 14.79
C ARG A 68 9.63 -11.90 14.12
N PRO A 69 10.95 -11.86 13.89
CA PRO A 69 11.65 -12.96 13.25
C PRO A 69 11.63 -14.28 14.06
N GLU A 70 11.50 -14.21 15.38
CA GLU A 70 11.44 -15.37 16.27
C GLU A 70 10.11 -16.15 16.17
N ASP A 71 9.04 -15.50 15.71
CA ASP A 71 7.72 -16.14 15.54
C ASP A 71 7.66 -17.00 14.26
N VAL A 72 8.69 -16.93 13.41
CA VAL A 72 8.68 -17.46 12.04
C VAL A 72 9.77 -18.51 11.85
N ALA A 73 9.40 -19.63 11.24
CA ALA A 73 10.34 -20.71 10.91
C ALA A 73 11.53 -20.21 10.05
N GLY A 74 12.70 -20.82 10.24
CA GLY A 74 13.93 -20.41 9.55
C GLY A 74 13.81 -20.48 8.03
N GLU A 75 13.12 -21.48 7.49
CA GLU A 75 12.87 -21.63 6.05
C GLU A 75 12.00 -20.51 5.48
N ASP A 76 10.93 -20.13 6.19
CA ASP A 76 10.03 -19.05 5.78
C ASP A 76 10.74 -17.69 5.84
N ARG A 77 11.59 -17.48 6.85
CA ARG A 77 12.45 -16.29 6.91
C ARG A 77 13.48 -16.25 5.79
N ALA A 78 14.09 -17.38 5.44
CA ALA A 78 15.02 -17.44 4.31
C ALA A 78 14.31 -17.16 2.98
N ALA A 79 13.10 -17.69 2.80
CA ALA A 79 12.27 -17.43 1.64
C ALA A 79 11.91 -15.94 1.53
N ALA A 80 11.52 -15.31 2.64
CA ALA A 80 11.28 -13.87 2.73
C ALA A 80 12.54 -13.05 2.42
N ALA A 81 13.68 -13.40 3.02
CA ALA A 81 14.95 -12.70 2.79
C ALA A 81 15.41 -12.76 1.33
N SER A 82 15.15 -13.86 0.62
CA SER A 82 15.54 -14.01 -0.79
C SER A 82 14.85 -13.03 -1.75
N GLY A 83 13.67 -12.52 -1.40
CA GLY A 83 12.83 -11.70 -2.28
C GLY A 83 12.21 -12.43 -3.47
N THR A 84 12.49 -13.73 -3.65
CA THR A 84 11.97 -14.53 -4.78
C THR A 84 10.54 -15.00 -4.54
N VAL A 85 10.15 -15.20 -3.28
CA VAL A 85 8.77 -15.54 -2.89
C VAL A 85 7.99 -14.25 -2.66
N PRO A 86 6.96 -13.95 -3.46
CA PRO A 86 6.18 -12.72 -3.28
C PRO A 86 5.34 -12.80 -2.00
N HIS A 87 5.62 -11.89 -1.07
CA HIS A 87 4.85 -11.69 0.14
C HIS A 87 3.83 -10.55 -0.01
N GLY A 88 2.72 -10.63 0.71
CA GLY A 88 1.69 -9.59 0.77
C GLY A 88 1.18 -9.34 2.19
N VAL A 89 0.42 -8.25 2.37
CA VAL A 89 -0.25 -7.88 3.62
C VAL A 89 -1.73 -7.60 3.35
N TRP A 90 -2.63 -8.36 3.97
CA TRP A 90 -4.08 -8.26 3.76
C TRP A 90 -4.82 -7.97 5.07
N GLY A 91 -5.31 -6.74 5.22
CA GLY A 91 -5.98 -6.29 6.44
C GLY A 91 -7.50 -6.11 6.34
N ALA A 92 -8.05 -5.89 5.15
CA ALA A 92 -9.43 -5.45 4.99
C ALA A 92 -10.46 -6.60 5.06
N ASP A 93 -11.44 -6.44 5.94
CA ASP A 93 -12.60 -7.34 6.02
C ASP A 93 -13.63 -7.02 4.92
N PRO A 94 -14.34 -8.05 4.42
CA PRO A 94 -15.49 -7.88 3.53
C PRO A 94 -16.63 -7.12 4.24
N ARG A 95 -17.53 -6.54 3.46
CA ARG A 95 -18.76 -5.89 3.93
C ARG A 95 -19.99 -6.48 3.24
N GLY A 96 -21.12 -6.44 3.93
CA GLY A 96 -22.40 -6.84 3.35
C GLY A 96 -22.36 -8.28 2.83
N ASP A 97 -22.67 -8.45 1.55
CA ASP A 97 -22.74 -9.74 0.85
C ASP A 97 -21.39 -10.21 0.26
N GLU A 98 -20.27 -9.54 0.59
CA GLU A 98 -18.95 -9.89 0.07
C GLU A 98 -18.36 -11.19 0.66
N GLY A 99 -18.98 -11.73 1.72
CA GLY A 99 -18.59 -12.99 2.38
C GLY A 99 -18.27 -12.81 3.86
N GLU A 100 -18.09 -13.93 4.57
CA GLU A 100 -17.72 -13.91 5.98
C GLU A 100 -16.26 -13.46 6.17
N PRO A 101 -15.96 -12.55 7.11
CA PRO A 101 -14.60 -12.15 7.44
C PRO A 101 -13.71 -13.32 7.84
N ALA A 102 -12.46 -13.31 7.40
CA ALA A 102 -11.54 -14.41 7.69
C ALA A 102 -11.25 -14.57 9.20
N SER A 103 -11.36 -15.81 9.67
CA SER A 103 -11.08 -16.21 11.05
C SER A 103 -10.09 -17.36 11.11
N ILE A 104 -9.21 -17.33 12.10
CA ILE A 104 -8.36 -18.46 12.48
C ILE A 104 -9.16 -19.43 13.34
N ASP A 105 -9.00 -20.73 13.06
CA ASP A 105 -9.60 -21.78 13.87
C ASP A 105 -9.09 -21.78 15.33
N ALA A 106 -9.84 -22.41 16.23
CA ALA A 106 -9.46 -22.50 17.64
C ALA A 106 -8.10 -23.18 17.88
N GLY A 107 -7.66 -24.05 16.97
CA GLY A 107 -6.37 -24.74 17.03
C GLY A 107 -5.19 -23.90 16.53
N GLY A 108 -5.46 -22.76 15.89
CA GLY A 108 -4.45 -21.91 15.27
C GLY A 108 -3.84 -22.45 13.98
N ALA A 109 -4.42 -23.51 13.39
CA ALA A 109 -3.79 -24.26 12.31
C ALA A 109 -4.18 -23.74 10.93
N THR A 110 -5.42 -23.28 10.78
CA THR A 110 -5.96 -22.83 9.50
C THR A 110 -6.80 -21.57 9.60
N VAL A 111 -6.89 -20.85 8.49
CA VAL A 111 -7.79 -19.69 8.32
C VAL A 111 -8.83 -19.98 7.26
N SER A 112 -10.08 -19.63 7.56
CA SER A 112 -11.19 -19.69 6.61
C SER A 112 -11.96 -18.37 6.59
N GLY A 113 -12.61 -18.06 5.47
CA GLY A 113 -13.42 -16.85 5.27
C GLY A 113 -12.88 -15.99 4.14
N THR A 114 -13.08 -14.68 4.20
CA THR A 114 -12.84 -13.79 3.07
C THR A 114 -12.03 -12.56 3.48
N LYS A 115 -11.17 -12.13 2.55
CA LYS A 115 -10.49 -10.83 2.57
C LYS A 115 -10.73 -10.11 1.25
N VAL A 116 -10.77 -8.78 1.32
CA VAL A 116 -10.96 -7.89 0.16
C VAL A 116 -9.78 -6.95 0.04
N PHE A 117 -9.61 -6.30 -1.12
CA PHE A 117 -8.46 -5.44 -1.41
C PHE A 117 -7.11 -6.16 -1.20
N CYS A 118 -7.04 -7.44 -1.58
CA CYS A 118 -5.85 -8.27 -1.44
C CYS A 118 -4.85 -7.94 -2.55
N SER A 119 -4.08 -6.86 -2.41
CA SER A 119 -3.07 -6.48 -3.41
C SER A 119 -2.10 -7.63 -3.67
N GLY A 120 -1.82 -7.88 -4.97
CA GLY A 120 -1.02 -8.99 -5.44
C GLY A 120 -1.74 -10.35 -5.45
N ALA A 121 -3.07 -10.40 -5.35
CA ALA A 121 -3.80 -11.68 -5.36
C ALA A 121 -3.55 -12.45 -6.67
N GLY A 122 -3.07 -13.70 -6.53
CA GLY A 122 -2.64 -14.54 -7.65
C GLY A 122 -1.15 -14.44 -8.00
N LEU A 123 -0.44 -13.44 -7.46
CA LEU A 123 1.03 -13.38 -7.44
C LEU A 123 1.58 -13.82 -6.08
N VAL A 124 1.02 -13.26 -5.01
CA VAL A 124 1.45 -13.49 -3.63
C VAL A 124 1.34 -14.97 -3.29
N ARG A 125 2.41 -15.53 -2.73
CA ARG A 125 2.43 -16.92 -2.23
C ARG A 125 2.36 -16.99 -0.71
N ARG A 126 2.75 -15.91 -0.02
CA ARG A 126 2.75 -15.82 1.45
C ARG A 126 2.11 -14.51 1.89
N ALA A 127 1.08 -14.56 2.73
CA ALA A 127 0.37 -13.36 3.13
C ALA A 127 0.35 -13.20 4.65
N LEU A 128 0.75 -12.02 5.14
CA LEU A 128 0.39 -11.60 6.49
C LEU A 128 -1.05 -11.12 6.47
N VAL A 129 -1.90 -11.78 7.25
CA VAL A 129 -3.34 -11.50 7.28
C VAL A 129 -3.76 -11.15 8.70
N LEU A 130 -4.48 -10.04 8.84
CA LEU A 130 -5.17 -9.73 10.10
C LEU A 130 -6.46 -10.53 10.14
N VAL A 131 -6.58 -11.53 11.01
CA VAL A 131 -7.76 -12.42 11.06
C VAL A 131 -8.44 -12.32 12.42
N ARG A 132 -9.76 -12.55 12.45
CA ARG A 132 -10.50 -12.69 13.70
C ARG A 132 -10.15 -14.02 14.35
N ARG A 133 -10.35 -14.12 15.65
CA ARG A 133 -10.26 -15.41 16.33
C ARG A 133 -11.63 -16.06 16.44
N GLU A 134 -11.75 -17.32 16.08
CA GLU A 134 -13.02 -18.06 16.23
C GLU A 134 -13.46 -18.12 17.70
N ASP A 135 -12.52 -18.34 18.63
CA ASP A 135 -12.79 -18.38 20.07
C ASP A 135 -13.11 -17.00 20.66
N ARG A 136 -12.62 -15.93 20.03
CA ARG A 136 -12.79 -14.53 20.47
C ARG A 136 -12.99 -13.60 19.28
N PRO A 137 -14.18 -13.54 18.68
CA PRO A 137 -14.42 -12.81 17.43
C PRO A 137 -14.19 -11.29 17.49
N ALA A 138 -14.20 -10.71 18.70
CA ALA A 138 -13.87 -9.31 18.93
C ALA A 138 -12.36 -9.00 18.90
N GLU A 139 -11.52 -10.03 18.94
CA GLU A 139 -10.07 -9.92 18.86
C GLU A 139 -9.56 -10.27 17.45
N SER A 140 -8.49 -9.61 17.04
CA SER A 140 -7.79 -9.92 15.79
C SER A 140 -6.32 -10.22 16.04
N VAL A 141 -5.76 -11.11 15.23
CA VAL A 141 -4.37 -11.55 15.30
C VAL A 141 -3.73 -11.48 13.91
N CYS A 142 -2.43 -11.25 13.86
CA CYS A 142 -1.65 -11.33 12.62
C CYS A 142 -1.18 -12.77 12.42
N VAL A 143 -1.43 -13.34 11.24
CA VAL A 143 -0.94 -14.67 10.86
C VAL A 143 -0.24 -14.61 9.52
N LEU A 144 0.84 -15.37 9.38
CA LEU A 144 1.46 -15.68 8.10
C LEU A 144 0.76 -16.90 7.52
N LEU A 145 0.15 -16.75 6.34
CA LEU A 145 -0.52 -17.82 5.62
C LEU A 145 0.29 -18.29 4.42
N ASP A 146 0.22 -19.58 4.14
CA ASP A 146 0.49 -20.11 2.82
C ASP A 146 -0.75 -19.93 1.92
N VAL A 147 -0.59 -19.14 0.86
CA VAL A 147 -1.64 -18.83 -0.12
C VAL A 147 -1.22 -19.24 -1.54
N ALA A 148 -0.21 -20.10 -1.64
CA ALA A 148 0.32 -20.65 -2.89
C ALA A 148 -0.66 -21.61 -3.59
N ASP A 149 -1.54 -22.25 -2.82
CA ASP A 149 -2.53 -23.22 -3.28
C ASP A 149 -3.81 -22.51 -3.74
N PRO A 150 -4.12 -22.51 -5.06
CA PRO A 150 -5.28 -21.82 -5.60
C PRO A 150 -6.62 -22.44 -5.15
N ASP A 151 -6.63 -23.69 -4.67
CA ASP A 151 -7.84 -24.33 -4.13
C ASP A 151 -8.16 -23.83 -2.71
N ARG A 152 -7.14 -23.35 -1.99
CA ARG A 152 -7.26 -22.83 -0.62
C ARG A 152 -7.29 -21.31 -0.55
N ALA A 153 -6.69 -20.62 -1.51
CA ALA A 153 -6.72 -19.17 -1.64
C ALA A 153 -7.35 -18.80 -2.99
N VAL A 154 -8.68 -18.91 -3.04
CA VAL A 154 -9.44 -18.70 -4.27
C VAL A 154 -9.57 -17.21 -4.56
N VAL A 155 -8.94 -16.74 -5.62
CA VAL A 155 -8.97 -15.35 -6.07
C VAL A 155 -10.20 -15.10 -6.93
N ASP A 156 -11.09 -14.22 -6.48
CA ASP A 156 -12.20 -13.71 -7.28
C ASP A 156 -11.82 -12.40 -7.96
N ARG A 157 -11.41 -12.52 -9.24
CA ARG A 157 -11.02 -11.37 -10.06
C ARG A 157 -12.20 -10.47 -10.44
N GLY A 158 -13.41 -11.02 -10.51
CA GLY A 158 -14.62 -10.30 -10.89
C GLY A 158 -15.11 -9.31 -9.83
N TRP A 159 -14.60 -9.40 -8.60
CA TRP A 159 -14.90 -8.46 -7.52
C TRP A 159 -14.35 -7.05 -7.81
N TRP A 160 -13.14 -6.94 -8.37
CA TRP A 160 -12.57 -5.64 -8.76
C TRP A 160 -13.12 -5.23 -10.13
N ARG A 161 -14.06 -4.28 -10.13
CA ARG A 161 -14.73 -3.82 -11.35
C ARG A 161 -14.18 -2.51 -11.92
N GLY A 162 -13.45 -1.73 -11.11
CA GLY A 162 -12.89 -0.46 -11.54
C GLY A 162 -11.72 -0.64 -12.52
N ASP A 163 -11.52 0.32 -13.42
CA ASP A 163 -10.51 0.22 -14.49
C ASP A 163 -9.15 0.80 -14.10
N VAL A 164 -9.07 1.39 -12.91
CA VAL A 164 -7.84 1.90 -12.30
C VAL A 164 -7.23 0.87 -11.36
N LEU A 165 -5.91 0.92 -11.16
CA LEU A 165 -5.13 0.06 -10.27
C LEU A 165 -5.22 -1.43 -10.63
N ARG A 166 -5.52 -1.76 -11.89
CA ARG A 166 -5.60 -3.14 -12.39
C ARG A 166 -4.29 -3.90 -12.17
N SER A 167 -3.16 -3.23 -12.36
CA SER A 167 -1.81 -3.78 -12.15
C SER A 167 -1.53 -4.17 -10.70
N SER A 168 -2.30 -3.69 -9.72
CA SER A 168 -2.15 -4.07 -8.31
C SER A 168 -2.73 -5.45 -7.97
N ALA A 169 -3.58 -6.02 -8.85
CA ALA A 169 -4.33 -7.25 -8.59
C ALA A 169 -5.04 -7.27 -7.21
N SER A 170 -5.64 -6.16 -6.79
CA SER A 170 -6.25 -5.97 -5.46
C SER A 170 -7.63 -6.63 -5.31
N HIS A 171 -7.70 -7.93 -5.56
CA HIS A 171 -8.95 -8.68 -5.66
C HIS A 171 -9.50 -9.15 -4.30
N ARG A 172 -10.68 -9.78 -4.34
CA ARG A 172 -11.22 -10.54 -3.22
C ARG A 172 -10.59 -11.93 -3.20
N VAL A 173 -10.23 -12.41 -2.01
CA VAL A 173 -9.67 -13.75 -1.80
C VAL A 173 -10.53 -14.49 -0.78
N ARG A 174 -11.04 -15.65 -1.17
CA ARG A 174 -11.67 -16.61 -0.26
C ARG A 174 -10.62 -17.60 0.22
N LEU A 175 -10.45 -17.66 1.53
CA LEU A 175 -9.58 -18.59 2.22
C LEU A 175 -10.41 -19.80 2.65
N ASP A 176 -9.95 -20.99 2.27
CA ASP A 176 -10.55 -22.27 2.59
C ASP A 176 -9.52 -23.14 3.31
N ARG A 177 -9.55 -23.07 4.64
CA ARG A 177 -8.58 -23.73 5.53
C ARG A 177 -7.14 -23.50 5.05
N ALA A 178 -6.81 -22.26 4.73
CA ALA A 178 -5.47 -21.85 4.32
C ALA A 178 -4.49 -22.13 5.47
N PRO A 179 -3.34 -22.80 5.24
CA PRO A 179 -2.42 -23.17 6.30
C PRO A 179 -1.79 -21.94 6.97
N VAL A 180 -1.79 -21.94 8.31
CA VAL A 180 -1.05 -20.96 9.10
C VAL A 180 0.39 -21.45 9.26
N LEU A 181 1.34 -20.61 8.86
CA LEU A 181 2.78 -20.86 9.01
C LEU A 181 3.33 -20.26 10.30
N ALA A 182 2.80 -19.11 10.71
CA ALA A 182 3.18 -18.42 11.93
C ALA A 182 2.04 -17.54 12.45
N THR A 183 2.00 -17.32 13.76
CA THR A 183 1.15 -16.31 14.40
C THR A 183 2.04 -15.24 15.00
N LEU A 184 1.95 -14.01 14.51
CA LEU A 184 2.82 -12.92 14.92
C LEU A 184 2.13 -12.05 15.97
N ARG A 185 2.72 -11.96 17.16
CA ARG A 185 2.18 -11.20 18.29
C ARG A 185 3.19 -10.18 18.78
N SER A 186 2.71 -9.01 19.15
CA SER A 186 3.49 -8.02 19.90
C SER A 186 4.05 -8.65 21.18
N ALA A 187 5.36 -8.55 21.40
CA ALA A 187 5.99 -9.05 22.62
C ALA A 187 5.49 -8.30 23.88
N ASP A 188 5.15 -7.02 23.74
CA ASP A 188 4.85 -6.14 24.86
C ASP A 188 3.46 -6.40 25.46
N ASP A 189 2.47 -6.64 24.60
CA ASP A 189 1.06 -6.70 25.02
C ASP A 189 0.26 -7.84 24.37
N GLY A 190 0.92 -8.70 23.60
CA GLY A 190 0.32 -9.86 22.95
C GLY A 190 -0.68 -9.53 21.83
N ARG A 191 -0.85 -8.25 21.47
CA ARG A 191 -1.73 -7.81 20.36
C ARG A 191 -1.17 -8.21 19.00
N SER A 192 -1.96 -8.01 17.95
CA SER A 192 -1.52 -8.25 16.57
C SER A 192 -0.28 -7.43 16.21
N ALA A 193 0.82 -8.10 15.84
CA ALA A 193 2.06 -7.45 15.42
C ALA A 193 1.89 -6.57 14.17
N LEU A 194 0.80 -6.73 13.41
CA LEU A 194 0.49 -5.90 12.25
C LEU A 194 0.00 -4.49 12.64
N LEU A 195 -0.53 -4.35 13.86
CA LEU A 195 -1.12 -3.12 14.39
C LEU A 195 -0.21 -2.42 15.42
N THR A 196 0.97 -2.99 15.69
CA THR A 196 1.93 -2.47 16.66
C THR A 196 2.74 -1.31 16.08
N GLU A 197 2.85 -0.22 16.85
CA GLU A 197 3.76 0.88 16.55
C GLU A 197 5.20 0.55 16.98
N PRO A 198 6.24 1.05 16.29
CA PRO A 198 6.21 2.01 15.17
C PRO A 198 6.00 1.37 13.78
N TRP A 199 5.86 0.05 13.72
CA TRP A 199 5.83 -0.72 12.47
C TRP A 199 4.60 -0.42 11.62
N PHE A 200 3.43 -0.27 12.24
CA PHE A 200 2.21 0.16 11.56
C PHE A 200 2.36 1.56 10.94
N GLY A 201 2.98 2.50 11.65
CA GLY A 201 3.38 3.79 11.11
C GLY A 201 4.33 3.66 9.91
N GLY A 202 5.32 2.77 9.98
CA GLY A 202 6.24 2.49 8.87
C GLY A 202 5.53 2.07 7.57
N ASP A 203 4.54 1.19 7.65
CA ASP A 203 3.69 0.81 6.52
C ASP A 203 2.88 1.97 5.95
N ALA A 204 2.27 2.73 6.86
CA ALA A 204 1.47 3.88 6.52
C ALA A 204 2.31 4.92 5.78
N LEU A 205 3.57 5.10 6.18
CA LEU A 205 4.53 5.98 5.53
C LEU A 205 4.95 5.48 4.15
N ARG A 206 5.25 4.18 3.98
CA ARG A 206 5.52 3.60 2.64
C ARG A 206 4.35 3.80 1.68
N THR A 207 3.13 3.63 2.16
CA THR A 207 1.95 3.88 1.32
C THR A 207 1.87 5.34 0.86
N ALA A 208 2.26 6.29 1.72
CA ALA A 208 2.33 7.70 1.34
C ALA A 208 3.45 8.01 0.34
N VAL A 209 4.57 7.28 0.42
CA VAL A 209 5.63 7.32 -0.60
C VAL A 209 5.13 6.80 -1.94
N THR A 210 4.32 5.74 -1.95
CA THR A 210 3.65 5.23 -3.17
C THR A 210 2.73 6.31 -3.78
N TRP A 211 1.99 7.06 -2.97
CA TRP A 211 1.19 8.20 -3.46
C TRP A 211 2.04 9.29 -4.10
N ALA A 212 3.19 9.62 -3.48
CA ALA A 212 4.10 10.62 -4.00
C ALA A 212 4.69 10.22 -5.37
N GLY A 213 4.92 8.92 -5.61
CA GLY A 213 5.35 8.43 -6.92
C GLY A 213 4.32 8.69 -8.01
N ALA A 214 3.04 8.35 -7.77
CA ALA A 214 1.98 8.67 -8.72
C ALA A 214 1.78 10.18 -8.90
N LEU A 215 1.98 10.98 -7.84
CA LEU A 215 1.96 12.44 -7.95
C LEU A 215 3.08 12.94 -8.87
N ASP A 216 4.29 12.40 -8.77
CA ASP A 216 5.41 12.76 -9.65
C ASP A 216 5.05 12.51 -11.11
N HIS A 217 4.48 11.34 -11.40
CA HIS A 217 4.04 10.99 -12.76
C HIS A 217 3.09 12.05 -13.33
N VAL A 218 2.06 12.43 -12.57
CA VAL A 218 1.07 13.42 -13.01
C VAL A 218 1.68 14.81 -13.20
N VAL A 219 2.50 15.27 -12.24
CA VAL A 219 3.13 16.60 -12.28
C VAL A 219 4.15 16.69 -13.43
N ASP A 220 4.96 15.66 -13.63
CA ASP A 220 5.98 15.63 -14.68
C ASP A 220 5.35 15.53 -16.07
N GLY A 221 4.34 14.66 -16.24
CA GLY A 221 3.57 14.56 -17.49
C GLY A 221 2.87 15.87 -17.84
N THR A 222 2.24 16.51 -16.84
CA THR A 222 1.64 17.84 -17.00
C THR A 222 2.68 18.90 -17.39
N THR A 223 3.84 18.91 -16.73
CA THR A 223 4.94 19.83 -17.00
C THR A 223 5.46 19.65 -18.42
N ALA A 224 5.61 18.41 -18.89
CA ALA A 224 6.03 18.09 -20.24
C ALA A 224 5.01 18.58 -21.28
N ALA A 225 3.71 18.36 -21.05
CA ALA A 225 2.65 18.78 -21.95
C ALA A 225 2.61 20.31 -22.16
N VAL A 226 2.82 21.10 -21.11
CA VAL A 226 2.81 22.56 -21.23
C VAL A 226 4.11 23.14 -21.76
N ARG A 227 5.26 22.48 -21.58
CA ARG A 227 6.55 22.91 -22.16
C ARG A 227 6.52 22.97 -23.69
N ALA A 228 5.64 22.21 -24.33
CA ALA A 228 5.51 22.15 -25.78
C ALA A 228 4.78 23.37 -26.39
N ARG A 229 4.31 24.33 -25.58
CA ARG A 229 3.55 25.50 -26.06
C ARG A 229 3.79 26.77 -25.21
N PRO A 230 3.42 27.95 -25.73
CA PRO A 230 3.28 29.14 -24.89
C PRO A 230 2.24 28.92 -23.78
N VAL A 231 2.50 29.50 -22.61
CA VAL A 231 1.60 29.49 -21.44
C VAL A 231 1.27 30.91 -21.03
N SER A 232 0.03 31.13 -20.57
CA SER A 232 -0.43 32.38 -19.97
C SER A 232 0.06 32.51 -18.52
N ASP A 233 -0.02 33.72 -17.94
CA ASP A 233 0.34 33.96 -16.54
C ASP A 233 -0.50 33.11 -15.57
N ALA A 234 -1.77 32.88 -15.89
CA ALA A 234 -2.66 32.04 -15.10
C ALA A 234 -2.20 30.57 -15.11
N GLU A 235 -1.80 30.06 -16.27
CA GLU A 235 -1.25 28.71 -16.43
C GLU A 235 0.10 28.55 -15.73
N ALA A 236 0.96 29.57 -15.79
CA ALA A 236 2.22 29.59 -15.07
C ALA A 236 2.00 29.55 -13.55
N ALA A 237 0.98 30.25 -13.03
CA ALA A 237 0.62 30.20 -11.62
C ALA A 237 0.10 28.81 -11.19
N LEU A 238 -0.69 28.13 -12.04
CA LEU A 238 -1.13 26.75 -11.77
C LEU A 238 0.03 25.77 -11.75
N LEU A 239 0.97 25.90 -12.69
CA LEU A 239 2.19 25.08 -12.70
C LEU A 239 2.99 25.30 -11.40
N ALA A 240 3.19 26.55 -10.98
CA ALA A 240 3.89 26.86 -9.73
C ALA A 240 3.17 26.23 -8.52
N ARG A 241 1.83 26.26 -8.46
CA ARG A 241 1.05 25.59 -7.40
C ARG A 241 1.24 24.08 -7.37
N ALA A 242 1.20 23.42 -8.53
CA ALA A 242 1.43 21.97 -8.62
C ALA A 242 2.82 21.58 -8.09
N HIS A 243 3.86 22.34 -8.48
CA HIS A 243 5.22 22.12 -7.99
C HIS A 243 5.38 22.45 -6.50
N ALA A 244 4.72 23.48 -5.99
CA ALA A 244 4.73 23.81 -4.56
C ALA A 244 4.08 22.71 -3.71
N ALA A 245 2.93 22.18 -4.15
CA ALA A 245 2.27 21.07 -3.48
C ALA A 245 3.14 19.81 -3.47
N ARG A 246 3.81 19.47 -4.58
CA ARG A 246 4.80 18.38 -4.63
C ARG A 246 5.96 18.61 -3.65
N ALA A 247 6.52 19.81 -3.60
CA ALA A 247 7.58 20.12 -2.64
C ALA A 247 7.11 19.99 -1.18
N SER A 248 5.86 20.33 -0.88
CA SER A 248 5.27 20.09 0.44
C SER A 248 5.17 18.59 0.77
N VAL A 249 4.79 17.74 -0.20
CA VAL A 249 4.80 16.28 -0.04
C VAL A 249 6.20 15.79 0.34
N ASP A 250 7.23 16.24 -0.37
CA ASP A 250 8.62 15.86 -0.12
C ASP A 250 9.04 16.20 1.32
N LEU A 251 8.81 17.46 1.74
CA LEU A 251 9.16 17.93 3.08
C LEU A 251 8.48 17.12 4.20
N TRP A 252 7.21 16.77 4.03
CA TRP A 252 6.48 15.98 5.03
C TRP A 252 6.94 14.54 5.09
N LEU A 253 7.24 13.92 3.95
CA LEU A 253 7.78 12.56 3.91
C LEU A 253 9.18 12.50 4.52
N ASP A 254 10.06 13.45 4.19
CA ASP A 254 11.40 13.53 4.75
C ASP A 254 11.36 13.76 6.27
N HIS A 255 10.49 14.65 6.74
CA HIS A 255 10.30 14.88 8.17
C HIS A 255 9.79 13.63 8.89
N ALA A 256 8.80 12.93 8.33
CA ALA A 256 8.26 11.71 8.92
C ALA A 256 9.29 10.57 8.95
N VAL A 257 10.12 10.42 7.91
CA VAL A 257 11.24 9.47 7.91
C VAL A 257 12.24 9.81 9.00
N HIS A 258 12.64 11.08 9.10
CA HIS A 258 13.59 11.52 10.12
C HIS A 258 13.07 11.23 11.53
N VAL A 259 11.81 11.58 11.84
CA VAL A 259 11.22 11.30 13.16
C VAL A 259 11.13 9.80 13.41
N LEU A 260 10.71 8.99 12.42
CA LEU A 260 10.66 7.54 12.58
C LEU A 260 12.02 6.91 12.92
N GLU A 261 13.10 7.46 12.37
CA GLU A 261 14.46 6.96 12.63
C GLU A 261 15.05 7.47 13.96
N GLN A 262 14.76 8.73 14.34
CA GLN A 262 15.36 9.36 15.53
C GLN A 262 14.52 9.19 16.81
N ASP A 263 13.19 9.20 16.68
CA ASP A 263 12.25 9.07 17.79
C ASP A 263 11.03 8.22 17.37
N PRO A 264 11.19 6.88 17.29
CA PRO A 264 10.12 5.97 16.90
C PRO A 264 8.88 6.05 17.80
N ALA A 265 9.03 6.48 19.06
CA ALA A 265 7.91 6.59 20.00
C ALA A 265 6.97 7.74 19.64
N SER A 266 7.51 8.87 19.16
CA SER A 266 6.72 10.02 18.71
C SER A 266 6.28 9.91 17.23
N ALA A 267 6.90 9.02 16.46
CA ALA A 267 6.67 8.88 15.03
C ALA A 267 5.22 8.63 14.59
N PRO A 268 4.38 7.83 15.29
CA PRO A 268 3.01 7.55 14.84
C PRO A 268 2.18 8.82 14.62
N ARG A 269 2.35 9.82 15.50
CA ARG A 269 1.67 11.11 15.38
C ARG A 269 2.17 11.89 14.17
N THR A 270 3.49 12.02 14.01
CA THR A 270 4.09 12.73 12.87
C THR A 270 3.72 12.08 11.55
N ILE A 271 3.74 10.75 11.47
CA ILE A 271 3.34 9.99 10.28
C ILE A 271 1.87 10.25 9.96
N LEU A 272 0.97 10.24 10.95
CA LEU A 272 -0.44 10.58 10.68
C LEU A 272 -0.59 12.00 10.11
N LEU A 273 0.08 12.99 10.71
CA LEU A 273 0.02 14.38 10.25
C LEU A 273 0.58 14.52 8.84
N ALA A 274 1.73 13.90 8.56
CA ALA A 274 2.32 13.85 7.23
C ALA A 274 1.34 13.26 6.22
N ARG A 275 0.63 12.18 6.56
CA ARG A 275 -0.32 11.54 5.63
C ARG A 275 -1.56 12.37 5.37
N LEU A 276 -2.09 13.08 6.38
CA LEU A 276 -3.18 14.02 6.18
C LEU A 276 -2.77 15.11 5.18
N GLU A 277 -1.58 15.67 5.39
CA GLU A 277 -1.08 16.78 4.60
C GLU A 277 -0.67 16.36 3.19
N VAL A 278 0.04 15.24 3.04
CA VAL A 278 0.36 14.64 1.73
C VAL A 278 -0.91 14.37 0.94
N THR A 279 -1.98 13.87 1.58
CA THR A 279 -3.27 13.63 0.90
C THR A 279 -3.85 14.93 0.33
N GLU A 280 -3.87 16.00 1.12
CA GLU A 280 -4.39 17.30 0.68
C GLU A 280 -3.52 17.94 -0.42
N ARG A 281 -2.19 17.85 -0.30
CA ARG A 281 -1.26 18.38 -1.31
C ARG A 281 -1.34 17.58 -2.61
N CYS A 282 -1.51 16.26 -2.57
CA CYS A 282 -1.80 15.46 -3.76
C CYS A 282 -3.08 15.96 -4.45
N ARG A 283 -4.19 16.14 -3.72
CA ARG A 283 -5.46 16.65 -4.28
C ARG A 283 -5.32 18.04 -4.89
N GLU A 284 -4.57 18.92 -4.24
CA GLU A 284 -4.29 20.27 -4.75
C GLU A 284 -3.51 20.23 -6.06
N ALA A 285 -2.44 19.43 -6.13
CA ALA A 285 -1.66 19.26 -7.35
C ALA A 285 -2.49 18.64 -8.48
N LEU A 286 -3.27 17.59 -8.20
CA LEU A 286 -4.17 16.98 -9.19
C LEU A 286 -5.17 18.00 -9.73
N ARG A 287 -5.73 18.87 -8.88
CA ARG A 287 -6.63 19.95 -9.32
C ARG A 287 -5.89 20.95 -10.22
N ALA A 288 -4.74 21.46 -9.78
CA ALA A 288 -3.95 22.42 -10.54
C ALA A 288 -3.53 21.86 -11.90
N CYS A 289 -3.09 20.60 -11.96
CA CYS A 289 -2.75 19.91 -13.20
C CYS A 289 -3.96 19.75 -14.14
N ALA A 290 -5.17 19.48 -13.60
CA ALA A 290 -6.40 19.40 -14.39
C ALA A 290 -6.73 20.74 -15.05
N GLU A 291 -6.72 21.80 -14.25
CA GLU A 291 -7.04 23.16 -14.70
C GLU A 291 -6.03 23.64 -15.75
N LEU A 292 -4.77 23.26 -15.60
CA LEU A 292 -3.68 23.61 -16.51
C LEU A 292 -3.78 22.90 -17.87
N THR A 293 -4.24 21.65 -17.89
CA THR A 293 -4.26 20.82 -19.10
C THR A 293 -5.63 20.73 -19.77
N GLY A 294 -6.69 21.09 -19.05
CA GLY A 294 -8.07 20.94 -19.51
C GLY A 294 -8.46 19.47 -19.70
N SER A 295 -9.53 19.24 -20.46
CA SER A 295 -10.04 17.88 -20.72
C SER A 295 -9.19 17.08 -21.72
N HIS A 296 -8.29 17.72 -22.48
CA HIS A 296 -7.65 17.06 -23.62
C HIS A 296 -6.75 15.89 -23.19
N PRO A 297 -5.78 16.03 -22.27
CA PRO A 297 -4.99 14.88 -21.84
C PRO A 297 -5.84 13.80 -21.17
N MET A 298 -6.92 14.17 -20.47
CA MET A 298 -7.85 13.19 -19.90
C MET A 298 -8.61 12.38 -20.96
N ALA A 299 -8.64 12.84 -22.22
CA ALA A 299 -9.33 12.20 -23.33
C ALA A 299 -8.39 11.50 -24.32
N VAL A 300 -7.10 11.84 -24.37
CA VAL A 300 -6.15 11.31 -25.38
C VAL A 300 -4.80 10.86 -24.83
N ASP A 301 -4.44 11.21 -23.60
CA ASP A 301 -3.22 10.77 -22.93
C ASP A 301 -3.61 9.75 -21.86
N ASP A 302 -3.60 8.49 -22.27
CA ASP A 302 -4.04 7.38 -21.43
C ASP A 302 -3.17 7.23 -20.17
N ASP A 303 -1.91 7.66 -20.20
CA ASP A 303 -0.98 7.45 -19.09
C ASP A 303 -1.20 8.46 -17.95
N VAL A 304 -1.22 9.77 -18.25
CA VAL A 304 -1.46 10.79 -17.20
C VAL A 304 -2.90 10.70 -16.68
N ALA A 305 -3.86 10.41 -17.55
CA ALA A 305 -5.26 10.23 -17.17
C ALA A 305 -5.42 9.03 -16.22
N ARG A 306 -4.77 7.90 -16.53
CA ARG A 306 -4.74 6.71 -15.68
C ARG A 306 -4.08 7.01 -14.34
N ALA A 307 -2.87 7.55 -14.32
CA ALA A 307 -2.13 7.81 -13.08
C ALA A 307 -2.89 8.72 -12.12
N ARG A 308 -3.57 9.76 -12.65
CA ARG A 308 -4.47 10.62 -11.88
C ARG A 308 -5.59 9.81 -11.24
N ALA A 309 -6.34 9.06 -12.03
CA ALA A 309 -7.51 8.33 -11.56
C ALA A 309 -7.14 7.22 -10.56
N GLU A 310 -5.97 6.60 -10.75
CA GLU A 310 -5.37 5.66 -9.80
C GLU A 310 -5.00 6.31 -8.48
N LEU A 311 -4.35 7.49 -8.51
CA LEU A 311 -4.01 8.24 -7.30
C LEU A 311 -5.26 8.70 -6.56
N ASP A 312 -6.26 9.24 -7.27
CA ASP A 312 -7.54 9.66 -6.69
C ASP A 312 -8.20 8.51 -5.91
N LEU A 313 -8.20 7.30 -6.45
CA LEU A 313 -8.71 6.11 -5.77
C LEU A 313 -7.82 5.71 -4.58
N LEU A 314 -6.50 5.68 -4.76
CA LEU A 314 -5.59 5.18 -3.72
C LEU A 314 -5.54 6.08 -2.48
N LEU A 315 -5.74 7.39 -2.65
CA LEU A 315 -5.89 8.33 -1.52
C LEU A 315 -7.09 8.01 -0.62
N LEU A 316 -8.08 7.23 -1.10
CA LEU A 316 -9.23 6.79 -0.29
C LEU A 316 -8.94 5.55 0.55
N GLN A 317 -7.86 4.82 0.26
CA GLN A 317 -7.55 3.53 0.89
C GLN A 317 -7.42 3.66 2.42
N HIS A 318 -6.97 4.82 2.90
CA HIS A 318 -6.78 5.04 4.33
C HIS A 318 -7.84 6.00 4.87
N ARG A 319 -8.73 5.43 5.69
CA ARG A 319 -9.65 6.23 6.52
C ARG A 319 -8.84 6.92 7.61
N LEU A 320 -8.28 8.07 7.30
CA LEU A 320 -7.46 8.85 8.23
C LEU A 320 -8.31 9.53 9.32
N THR A 321 -9.60 9.80 9.06
CA THR A 321 -10.48 10.55 9.95
C THR A 321 -10.53 10.00 11.39
N PRO A 322 -10.75 8.69 11.64
CA PRO A 322 -10.77 8.20 13.02
C PRO A 322 -9.44 8.39 13.75
N ALA A 323 -8.31 8.27 13.05
CA ALA A 323 -7.00 8.53 13.64
C ALA A 323 -6.79 10.02 13.91
N ALA A 324 -7.21 10.88 12.98
CA ALA A 324 -7.15 12.34 13.13
C ALA A 324 -7.98 12.84 14.33
N VAL A 325 -9.18 12.27 14.54
CA VAL A 325 -10.01 12.57 15.72
C VAL A 325 -9.27 12.25 17.02
N ARG A 326 -8.63 11.08 17.11
CA ARG A 326 -7.84 10.71 18.30
C ARG A 326 -6.69 11.69 18.56
N VAL A 327 -5.94 12.05 17.52
CA VAL A 327 -4.84 13.01 17.65
C VAL A 327 -5.33 14.42 17.99
N GLY A 328 -6.46 14.85 17.44
CA GLY A 328 -7.09 16.13 17.79
C GLY A 328 -7.50 16.23 19.26
N HIS A 329 -8.04 15.13 19.83
CA HIS A 329 -8.35 15.07 21.26
C HIS A 329 -7.07 15.13 22.12
N ALA A 330 -6.04 14.38 21.76
CA ALA A 330 -4.76 14.40 22.49
C ALA A 330 -4.10 15.79 22.47
N LEU A 331 -4.06 16.45 21.29
CA LEU A 331 -3.57 17.82 21.13
C LEU A 331 -4.25 18.82 22.08
N ARG A 332 -5.58 18.74 22.16
CA ARG A 332 -6.38 19.58 23.05
C ARG A 332 -6.04 19.34 24.51
N GLU A 333 -5.85 18.08 24.91
CA GLU A 333 -5.46 17.71 26.29
C GLU A 333 -4.04 18.17 26.64
N GLU A 334 -3.13 18.19 25.66
CA GLU A 334 -1.76 18.71 25.80
C GLU A 334 -1.68 20.25 25.81
N GLY A 335 -2.76 20.97 25.48
CA GLY A 335 -2.78 22.43 25.37
C GLY A 335 -1.98 22.98 24.17
N ARG A 336 -1.95 22.23 23.07
CA ARG A 336 -1.26 22.59 21.82
C ARG A 336 -2.22 22.99 20.70
#